data_AF-A0A535W7X5-F1
#
_entry.id   AF-A0A535W7X5-F1
#
_cell.length_a   1.000
_cell.length_b   1.000
_cell.length_c   1.000
_cell.angle_alpha   90.00
_cell.angle_beta   90.00
_cell.angle_gamma   90.00
#
_symmetry.space_group_name_H-M   'P 1'
#
loop_
_entity.id
_entity.type
_entity.pdbx_description
1 polymer ?
#
loop_
_entity_poly.entity_id
_entity_poly.type
_entity_poly.pdbx_seq_one_letter_code
_entity_poly.pdbx_strand_id
1 'polypeptide(L)'
;MKASRAIRLGLRANWQQFALLVAINAFVGGVVGVERSTLAPLAGHDFHIASRAAIFSFLISFGLVKAASNFAAGRLADRLGRRTVLLVGWAAAL
;
A
#
# COMPACT_ATOMS: atom_id res chain seq x y z
N MET A 1 8.75 -44.09 1.70
CA MET A 1 8.05 -43.01 2.43
C MET A 1 8.96 -41.78 2.49
N LYS A 2 8.64 -40.68 1.80
CA LYS A 2 9.41 -39.42 1.91
C LYS A 2 9.02 -38.75 3.23
N ALA A 3 9.99 -38.57 4.13
CA ALA A 3 9.76 -37.89 5.40
C ALA A 3 9.24 -36.47 5.14
N SER A 4 8.06 -36.16 5.70
CA SER A 4 7.47 -34.83 5.68
C SER A 4 8.40 -33.88 6.44
N ARG A 5 9.16 -33.06 5.72
CA ARG A 5 10.03 -32.04 6.32
C ARG A 5 9.13 -31.08 7.13
N ALA A 6 9.27 -31.08 8.45
CA ALA A 6 8.46 -30.23 9.33
C ALA A 6 8.56 -28.76 8.88
N ILE A 7 7.42 -28.15 8.56
CA ILE A 7 7.36 -26.76 8.11
C ILE A 7 7.69 -25.87 9.29
N ARG A 8 8.86 -25.22 9.23
CA ARG A 8 9.30 -24.28 10.26
C ARG A 8 8.64 -22.92 10.00
N LEU A 9 7.66 -22.56 10.82
CA LEU A 9 6.92 -21.29 10.67
C LEU A 9 7.82 -20.09 11.02
N GLY A 10 8.01 -19.18 10.07
CA GLY A 10 8.90 -18.01 10.23
C GLY A 10 8.28 -16.81 10.96
N LEU A 11 6.96 -16.82 11.23
CA LEU A 11 6.25 -15.65 11.75
C LEU A 11 6.66 -15.30 13.18
N ARG A 12 6.74 -16.29 14.09
CA ARG A 12 7.20 -16.07 15.47
C ARG A 12 8.67 -15.66 15.54
N ALA A 13 9.51 -16.20 14.66
CA ALA A 13 10.92 -15.87 14.59
C ALA A 13 11.17 -14.43 14.08
N ASN A 14 10.26 -13.88 13.28
CA ASN A 14 10.37 -12.55 12.68
C ASN A 14 9.25 -11.59 13.15
N TRP A 15 8.74 -11.79 14.36
CA TRP A 15 7.56 -11.07 14.85
C TRP A 15 7.72 -9.56 14.83
N GLN A 16 8.94 -9.05 15.05
CA GLN A 16 9.24 -7.61 15.00
C GLN A 16 9.07 -7.04 13.59
N GLN A 17 9.62 -7.73 12.58
CA GLN A 17 9.48 -7.33 11.17
C GLN A 17 8.02 -7.43 10.72
N PHE A 18 7.33 -8.47 11.17
CA PHE A 18 5.90 -8.64 10.92
C PHE A 18 5.08 -7.51 11.55
N ALA A 19 5.31 -7.19 12.82
CA ALA A 19 4.63 -6.10 13.51
C ALA A 19 4.88 -4.74 12.83
N LEU A 20 6.13 -4.48 12.41
CA LEU A 20 6.47 -3.29 11.63
C LEU A 20 5.72 -3.24 10.31
N LEU A 21 5.69 -4.35 9.57
CA LEU A 21 4.95 -4.45 8.31
C LEU A 21 3.45 -4.19 8.52
N VAL A 22 2.86 -4.77 9.57
CA VAL A 22 1.45 -4.55 9.94
C VAL A 22 1.21 -3.08 10.26
N ALA A 23 2.04 -2.45 11.09
CA ALA A 23 1.92 -1.05 11.46
C ALA A 23 2.00 -0.14 10.22
N ILE A 24 3.00 -0.34 9.36
CA ILE A 24 3.16 0.41 8.11
C ILE A 24 1.93 0.26 7.22
N ASN A 25 1.43 -0.96 7.02
CA ASN A 25 0.23 -1.18 6.19
C ASN A 25 -1.02 -0.55 6.82
N ALA A 26 -1.15 -0.57 8.15
CA ALA A 26 -2.26 0.06 8.84
C ALA A 26 -2.23 1.59 8.66
N PHE A 27 -1.07 2.23 8.79
CA PHE A 27 -0.95 3.68 8.58
C PHE A 27 -1.22 4.07 7.11
N VAL A 28 -0.59 3.40 6.15
CA VAL A 28 -0.81 3.67 4.72
C VAL A 28 -2.28 3.44 4.34
N GLY A 29 -2.87 2.34 4.81
CA GLY A 29 -4.29 2.05 4.61
C GLY A 29 -5.20 3.06 5.29
N GLY A 30 -4.84 3.54 6.48
CA GLY A 30 -5.54 4.57 7.23
C GLY A 30 -5.59 5.90 6.48
N VAL A 31 -4.46 6.38 5.94
CA VAL A 31 -4.40 7.62 5.16
C VAL A 31 -5.32 7.55 3.93
N VAL A 32 -5.22 6.47 3.14
CA VAL A 32 -6.06 6.27 1.95
C VAL A 32 -7.54 6.03 2.33
N GLY A 33 -7.79 5.50 3.53
CA GLY A 33 -9.12 5.32 4.10
C GLY A 33 -9.77 6.66 4.45
N VAL A 34 -9.03 7.53 5.14
CA VAL A 34 -9.45 8.89 5.48
C VAL A 34 -9.75 9.69 4.22
N GLU A 35 -8.85 9.70 3.24
CA GLU A 35 -9.10 10.38 1.97
C GLU A 35 -10.42 9.95 1.32
N ARG A 36 -10.72 8.65 1.30
CA ARG A 36 -11.99 8.17 0.73
C ARG A 36 -13.21 8.45 1.59
N SER A 37 -13.07 8.49 2.92
CA SER A 37 -14.22 8.71 3.81
C SER A 37 -14.51 10.18 4.07
N THR A 38 -13.54 11.08 3.90
CA THR A 38 -13.69 12.51 4.22
C THR A 38 -13.61 13.40 2.97
N LEU A 39 -12.57 13.26 2.14
CA LEU A 39 -12.37 14.16 0.98
C LEU A 39 -13.41 13.92 -0.12
N ALA A 40 -13.78 12.66 -0.37
CA ALA A 40 -14.80 12.34 -1.38
C ALA A 40 -16.20 12.91 -1.05
N PRO A 41 -16.73 12.78 0.17
CA PRO A 41 -17.98 13.45 0.56
C PRO A 41 -17.88 14.98 0.58
N LEU A 42 -16.75 15.55 1.04
CA LEU A 42 -16.52 16.99 1.09
C LEU A 42 -16.56 17.64 -0.32
N ALA A 43 -15.95 16.98 -1.31
CA ALA A 43 -16.01 17.38 -2.71
C ALA A 43 -17.45 17.38 -3.27
N GLY A 44 -18.29 16.45 -2.82
CA GLY A 44 -19.70 16.39 -3.21
C GLY A 44 -20.56 17.49 -2.57
N HIS A 45 -20.30 17.80 -1.30
CA HIS A 45 -21.14 18.69 -0.50
C HIS A 45 -20.82 20.18 -0.72
N ASP A 46 -19.53 20.55 -0.75
CA ASP A 46 -19.12 21.96 -0.81
C ASP A 46 -18.82 22.41 -2.24
N PHE A 47 -18.28 21.52 -3.07
CA PHE A 47 -17.91 21.85 -4.46
C PHE A 47 -18.99 21.48 -5.48
N HIS A 48 -20.12 20.91 -5.04
CA HIS A 48 -21.20 20.41 -5.89
C HIS A 48 -20.72 19.46 -7.00
N ILE A 49 -19.54 18.83 -6.80
CA ILE A 49 -19.04 17.75 -7.64
C ILE A 49 -19.82 16.51 -7.22
N ALA A 50 -21.12 16.52 -7.53
CA ALA A 50 -21.94 15.35 -7.42
C ALA A 50 -21.29 14.28 -8.29
N SER A 51 -20.99 13.13 -7.70
CA SER A 51 -21.36 11.83 -8.26
C SER A 51 -20.35 10.77 -7.85
N ARG A 52 -20.87 9.58 -7.63
CA ARG A 52 -20.14 8.31 -7.64
C ARG A 52 -19.09 8.25 -8.76
N ALA A 53 -19.29 8.96 -9.88
CA ALA A 53 -18.32 9.10 -10.97
C ALA A 53 -16.96 9.70 -10.55
N ALA A 54 -16.92 10.71 -9.67
CA ALA A 54 -15.66 11.30 -9.21
C ALA A 54 -14.87 10.33 -8.32
N ILE A 55 -15.56 9.64 -7.41
CA ILE A 55 -14.99 8.59 -6.56
C ILE A 55 -14.50 7.41 -7.42
N PHE A 56 -15.29 7.01 -8.42
CA PHE A 56 -14.89 5.96 -9.37
C PHE A 56 -13.67 6.35 -10.19
N SER A 57 -13.65 7.59 -10.72
CA SER A 57 -12.52 8.11 -11.50
C SER A 57 -11.25 8.19 -10.65
N PHE A 58 -11.37 8.67 -9.41
CA PHE A 58 -10.28 8.65 -8.44
C PHE A 58 -9.80 7.22 -8.17
N LEU A 59 -10.71 6.27 -7.88
CA LEU A 59 -10.36 4.89 -7.58
C LEU A 59 -9.64 4.20 -8.76
N ILE A 60 -10.14 4.40 -9.98
CA ILE A 60 -9.52 3.86 -11.19
C ILE A 60 -8.15 4.50 -11.42
N SER A 61 -8.05 5.83 -11.41
CA SER A 61 -6.80 6.55 -11.63
C SER A 61 -5.76 6.20 -10.57
N PHE A 62 -6.14 6.23 -9.30
CA PHE A 62 -5.29 5.84 -8.17
C PHE A 62 -4.84 4.39 -8.30
N GLY A 63 -5.76 3.46 -8.60
CA GLY A 63 -5.45 2.06 -8.79
C GLY A 63 -4.46 1.82 -9.94
N LEU A 64 -4.64 2.52 -11.06
CA LEU A 64 -3.80 2.39 -12.25
C LEU A 64 -2.40 2.95 -12.00
N VAL A 65 -2.29 4.13 -11.39
CA VAL A 65 -1.01 4.71 -10.96
C VAL A 65 -0.33 3.78 -9.97
N LYS A 66 -1.04 3.28 -8.94
CA LYS A 66 -0.50 2.36 -7.94
C LYS A 66 0.03 1.07 -8.57
N ALA A 67 -0.69 0.50 -9.54
CA ALA A 67 -0.25 -0.69 -10.25
C ALA A 67 1.05 -0.43 -11.03
N ALA A 68 1.13 0.67 -11.76
CA ALA A 68 2.33 1.08 -12.48
C ALA A 68 3.51 1.35 -11.53
N SER A 69 3.28 2.08 -10.43
CA SER A 69 4.27 2.33 -9.39
C SER A 69 4.78 1.04 -8.75
N ASN A 70 3.88 0.09 -8.44
CA ASN A 70 4.28 -1.21 -7.87
C ASN A 70 5.09 -2.05 -8.87
N PHE A 71 4.75 -2.02 -10.16
CA PHE A 71 5.53 -2.69 -11.20
C PHE A 71 6.94 -2.10 -11.31
N ALA A 72 7.04 -0.77 -11.35
CA ALA A 72 8.32 -0.06 -11.38
C ALA A 72 9.14 -0.32 -10.11
N ALA A 73 8.51 -0.24 -8.93
CA ALA A 73 9.13 -0.52 -7.64
C ALA A 73 9.62 -1.97 -7.54
N GLY A 74 8.88 -2.93 -8.10
CA GLY A 74 9.31 -4.33 -8.19
C GLY A 74 10.58 -4.48 -9.01
N ARG A 75 10.60 -3.92 -10.22
CA ARG A 75 11.79 -3.93 -11.09
C ARG A 75 12.98 -3.21 -10.46
N LEU A 76 12.72 -2.12 -9.74
CA LEU A 76 13.75 -1.37 -9.02
C LEU A 76 14.26 -2.16 -7.81
N ALA A 77 13.39 -2.88 -7.11
CA ALA A 77 13.75 -3.69 -5.95
C ALA A 77 14.59 -4.91 -6.34
N ASP A 78 14.38 -5.47 -7.53
CA ASP A 78 15.22 -6.54 -8.06
C ASP A 78 16.64 -6.05 -8.39
N ARG A 79 16.79 -4.77 -8.74
CA ARG A 79 18.10 -4.16 -9.10
C ARG A 79 18.84 -3.52 -7.92
N LEU A 80 18.13 -2.78 -7.07
CA LEU A 80 18.70 -1.97 -5.98
C LEU A 80 18.47 -2.58 -4.58
N GLY A 81 17.69 -3.66 -4.49
CA GLY A 81 17.28 -4.30 -3.26
C GLY A 81 16.01 -3.70 -2.64
N ARG A 82 15.15 -4.57 -2.07
CA ARG A 82 13.86 -4.19 -1.47
C ARG A 82 13.97 -3.14 -0.37
N ARG A 83 15.00 -3.23 0.48
CA ARG A 83 15.20 -2.27 1.60
C ARG A 83 15.46 -0.86 1.08
N THR A 84 16.32 -0.72 0.08
CA THR A 84 16.66 0.58 -0.53
C THR A 84 15.43 1.22 -1.15
N VAL A 85 14.67 0.44 -1.93
CA VAL A 85 13.43 0.95 -2.57
C VAL A 85 12.40 1.37 -1.54
N LEU A 86 12.24 0.62 -0.45
CA LEU A 86 11.37 1.01 0.66
C LEU A 86 11.81 2.34 1.29
N LEU A 87 13.09 2.48 1.64
CA LEU A 87 13.60 3.69 2.29
C LEU A 87 13.49 4.92 1.38
N VAL A 88 13.82 4.79 0.09
CA VAL A 88 13.67 5.86 -0.90
C VAL A 88 12.21 6.24 -1.08
N GLY A 89 11.31 5.26 -1.14
CA GLY A 89 9.87 5.51 -1.23
C GLY A 89 9.33 6.27 -0.01
N TRP A 90 9.79 5.93 1.19
CA TRP A 90 9.46 6.68 2.40
C TRP A 90 10.05 8.09 2.40
N ALA A 91 11.30 8.27 1.95
CA ALA A 91 11.92 9.58 1.86
C ALA A 91 11.23 10.51 0.86
N ALA A 92 10.70 9.97 -0.24
CA ALA A 92 9.93 10.74 -1.22
C ALA A 92 8.51 11.10 -0.75
N ALA A 93 7.99 10.41 0.27
CA ALA A 93 6.66 10.64 0.82
C ALA A 93 6.63 11.64 2.00
N LEU A 94 7.81 11.92 2.58
CA LEU A 94 8.00 12.90 3.65
C LEU A 94 8.18 14.31 3.05
#